data_AF-A0A521IAT3-F1
#
_entry.id   AF-A0A521IAT3-F1
#
_cell.length_a   1.000
_cell.length_b   1.000
_cell.length_c   1.000
_cell.angle_alpha   90.00
_cell.angle_beta   90.00
_cell.angle_gamma   90.00
#
_symmetry.space_group_name_H-M   'P 1'
#
loop_
_entity.id
_entity.type
_entity.pdbx_description
1 polymer ?
#
loop_
_entity_poly.entity_id
_entity_poly.type
_entity_poly.pdbx_seq_one_letter_code
_entity_poly.pdbx_strand_id
1 'polypeptide(L)'
;MKIRSHGLRSWGIGGGLIAAVFAVWMFFFPELAVTHFAWPVEPRLTQIFIGAGYIFRTGFFFTVAFEPAWHRIRWIYWGNLVFTGTLLLATFWHMDAFNWFFVTAHLWIILYIVEPVTMLYLVPREPAAWTEVPTPRGAIRPALKWFLVAETCILLTFGLLLVLNPQFVDLRWPWPLNPLDARIIAAWFLGWAAWAGTMAFATDWDEIRLAARLNILFGAALIGTFIAFFSQFDFTRVTTGAYMGGVVVLTLAMFFFYWRQERAPLPPQTTASES
;
A
#
# COMPACT_ATOMS: atom_id res chain seq x y z
N MET A 1 0.09 27.74 7.82
CA MET A 1 0.17 27.31 9.23
C MET A 1 0.85 25.94 9.27
N LYS A 2 2.04 25.81 9.87
CA LYS A 2 2.84 24.55 9.85
C LYS A 2 2.37 23.62 10.97
N ILE A 3 1.31 22.85 10.74
CA ILE A 3 0.74 21.93 11.73
C ILE A 3 1.47 20.58 11.66
N ARG A 4 2.77 20.53 11.95
CA ARG A 4 3.41 19.25 12.28
C ARG A 4 4.50 19.41 13.32
N SER A 5 4.44 18.56 14.34
CA SER A 5 5.56 18.31 15.21
C SER A 5 6.73 17.75 14.39
N HIS A 6 7.95 18.18 14.68
CA HIS A 6 9.16 17.66 14.05
C HIS A 6 9.23 16.12 14.07
N GLY A 7 8.60 15.48 15.06
CA GLY A 7 8.54 14.03 15.22
C GLY A 7 7.87 13.28 14.05
N LEU A 8 6.76 13.77 13.51
CA LEU A 8 6.04 13.07 12.43
C LEU A 8 6.83 13.06 11.11
N ARG A 9 7.58 14.13 10.85
CA ARG A 9 8.46 14.20 9.67
C ARG A 9 9.62 13.22 9.81
N SER A 10 10.27 13.18 10.97
CA SER A 10 11.36 12.25 11.24
C SER A 10 10.90 10.79 11.16
N TRP A 11 9.70 10.49 11.68
CA TRP A 11 9.09 9.17 11.56
C TRP A 11 8.87 8.76 10.10
N GLY A 12 8.32 9.63 9.27
CA GLY A 12 8.14 9.34 7.84
C GLY A 12 9.47 9.17 7.10
N ILE A 13 10.50 9.96 7.40
CA ILE A 13 11.83 9.77 6.79
C ILE A 13 12.43 8.42 7.21
N GLY A 14 12.41 8.12 8.52
CA GLY A 14 12.94 6.87 9.05
C GLY A 14 12.24 5.64 8.46
N GLY A 15 10.90 5.65 8.46
CA GLY A 15 10.10 4.58 7.87
C GLY A 15 10.35 4.40 6.37
N GLY A 16 10.51 5.49 5.63
CA GLY A 16 10.81 5.44 4.19
C GLY A 16 12.19 4.85 3.90
N LEU A 17 13.22 5.23 4.66
CA LEU A 17 14.57 4.67 4.51
C LEU A 17 14.61 3.19 4.89
N ILE A 18 13.95 2.80 5.98
CA ILE A 18 13.86 1.39 6.41
C ILE A 18 13.15 0.56 5.35
N ALA A 19 12.02 1.03 4.82
CA ALA A 19 11.30 0.34 3.75
C ALA A 19 12.18 0.20 2.49
N ALA A 20 12.93 1.24 2.11
CA ALA A 20 13.84 1.17 0.96
C ALA A 20 14.93 0.10 1.15
N VAL A 21 15.51 0.01 2.35
CA VAL A 21 16.49 -1.04 2.71
C VAL A 21 15.85 -2.42 2.59
N PHE A 22 14.63 -2.61 3.09
CA PHE A 22 13.94 -3.90 2.95
C PHE A 22 13.57 -4.24 1.50
N ALA A 23 13.24 -3.25 0.66
CA ALA A 23 13.06 -3.49 -0.78
C ALA A 23 14.35 -4.02 -1.41
N VAL A 24 15.48 -3.37 -1.15
CA VAL A 24 16.81 -3.80 -1.63
C VAL A 24 17.13 -5.21 -1.11
N TRP A 25 16.89 -5.48 0.17
CA TRP A 25 17.08 -6.81 0.74
C TRP A 25 16.26 -7.85 -0.03
N MET A 26 14.95 -7.65 -0.14
CA MET A 26 14.04 -8.60 -0.77
C MET A 26 14.38 -8.86 -2.24
N PHE A 27 14.91 -7.87 -2.97
CA PHE A 27 15.28 -8.07 -4.38
C PHE A 27 16.67 -8.64 -4.60
N PHE A 28 17.67 -8.27 -3.80
CA PHE A 28 19.06 -8.57 -4.12
C PHE A 28 19.73 -9.58 -3.18
N PHE A 29 19.12 -9.88 -2.03
CA PHE A 29 19.70 -10.76 -1.02
C PHE A 29 18.71 -11.87 -0.57
N PRO A 30 18.25 -12.74 -1.50
CA PRO A 30 17.25 -13.77 -1.23
C PRO A 30 17.60 -14.71 -0.08
N GLU A 31 18.84 -15.19 -0.05
CA GLU A 31 19.28 -16.19 0.95
C GLU A 31 19.23 -15.61 2.37
N LEU A 32 19.56 -14.32 2.51
CA LEU A 32 19.44 -13.61 3.78
C LEU A 32 17.97 -13.41 4.18
N ALA A 33 17.05 -13.26 3.23
CA ALA A 33 15.62 -13.13 3.52
C ALA A 33 15.01 -14.43 4.06
N VAL A 34 15.61 -15.59 3.76
CA VAL A 34 15.20 -16.88 4.33
C VAL A 34 15.80 -17.08 5.72
N THR A 35 17.07 -16.71 5.90
CA THR A 35 17.86 -17.10 7.09
C THR A 35 17.86 -16.05 8.21
N HIS A 36 17.70 -14.77 7.90
CA HIS A 36 17.90 -13.65 8.84
C HIS A 36 16.69 -12.70 8.92
N PHE A 37 15.64 -12.92 8.14
CA PHE A 37 14.42 -12.14 8.23
C PHE A 37 13.53 -12.61 9.41
N ALA A 38 12.47 -11.85 9.67
CA ALA A 38 11.55 -12.08 10.79
C ALA A 38 10.92 -13.49 10.79
N TRP A 39 10.75 -14.09 9.61
CA TRP A 39 10.46 -15.49 9.37
C TRP A 39 11.13 -15.91 8.05
N PRO A 40 11.24 -17.20 7.73
CA PRO A 40 11.74 -17.65 6.45
C PRO A 40 10.77 -17.28 5.31
N VAL A 41 11.09 -16.23 4.56
CA VAL A 41 10.22 -15.75 3.47
C VAL A 41 10.42 -16.62 2.24
N GLU A 42 9.53 -17.59 2.00
CA GLU A 42 9.63 -18.52 0.88
C GLU A 42 8.27 -18.81 0.24
N PRO A 43 8.21 -19.06 -1.08
CA PRO A 43 9.31 -19.14 -2.05
C PRO A 43 9.84 -17.77 -2.49
N ARG A 44 10.85 -17.76 -3.37
CA ARG A 44 11.48 -16.54 -3.92
C ARG A 44 10.49 -15.50 -4.45
N LEU A 45 9.38 -15.94 -5.07
CA LEU A 45 8.34 -15.04 -5.57
C LEU A 45 7.61 -14.26 -4.47
N THR A 46 7.47 -14.83 -3.26
CA THR A 46 6.96 -14.11 -2.09
C THR A 46 7.88 -12.97 -1.69
N GLN A 47 9.20 -13.21 -1.66
CA GLN A 47 10.19 -12.17 -1.36
C GLN A 47 10.09 -11.04 -2.38
N ILE A 48 10.03 -11.36 -3.67
CA ILE A 48 9.92 -10.40 -4.77
C ILE A 48 8.64 -9.56 -4.64
N PHE A 49 7.50 -10.19 -4.32
CA PHE A 49 6.24 -9.48 -4.10
C PHE A 49 6.33 -8.52 -2.90
N ILE A 50 6.87 -8.99 -1.76
CA ILE A 50 7.07 -8.16 -0.57
C ILE A 50 8.04 -7.00 -0.85
N GLY A 51 9.09 -7.24 -1.64
CA GLY A 51 10.03 -6.20 -2.09
C GLY A 51 9.33 -5.09 -2.89
N ALA A 52 8.40 -5.45 -3.79
CA ALA A 52 7.61 -4.46 -4.53
C ALA A 52 6.67 -3.68 -3.58
N GLY A 53 6.11 -4.37 -2.60
CA GLY A 53 5.39 -3.75 -1.48
C GLY A 53 6.25 -2.71 -0.76
N TYR A 54 7.50 -3.02 -0.45
CA TYR A 54 8.42 -2.09 0.20
C TYR A 54 8.78 -0.87 -0.67
N ILE A 55 8.80 -0.97 -2.01
CA ILE A 55 8.90 0.19 -2.90
C ILE A 55 7.70 1.13 -2.67
N PHE A 56 6.48 0.60 -2.67
CA PHE A 56 5.30 1.40 -2.37
C PHE A 56 5.37 2.01 -0.96
N ARG A 57 5.79 1.23 0.05
CA ARG A 57 5.93 1.72 1.43
C ARG A 57 6.93 2.85 1.55
N THR A 58 8.02 2.81 0.79
CA THR A 58 8.99 3.91 0.69
C THR A 58 8.30 5.20 0.23
N GLY A 59 7.55 5.13 -0.87
CA GLY A 59 6.78 6.28 -1.39
C GLY A 59 5.69 6.75 -0.42
N PHE A 60 5.01 5.82 0.25
CA PHE A 60 4.01 6.09 1.28
C PHE A 60 4.60 6.89 2.46
N PHE A 61 5.70 6.42 3.04
CA PHE A 61 6.32 7.07 4.19
C PHE A 61 6.91 8.43 3.85
N PHE A 62 7.51 8.59 2.66
CA PHE A 62 7.96 9.89 2.18
C PHE A 62 6.79 10.83 1.89
N THR A 63 5.67 10.32 1.38
CA THR A 63 4.44 11.11 1.25
C THR A 63 3.98 11.62 2.60
N VAL A 64 3.96 10.76 3.62
CA VAL A 64 3.71 11.23 4.99
C VAL A 64 4.74 12.28 5.34
N ALA A 65 6.05 12.03 5.24
CA ALA A 65 7.10 12.95 5.67
C ALA A 65 7.02 14.36 5.06
N PHE A 66 6.66 14.45 3.78
CA PHE A 66 6.81 15.67 2.98
C PHE A 66 5.52 16.37 2.62
N GLU A 67 4.35 15.73 2.71
CA GLU A 67 3.07 16.39 2.43
C GLU A 67 2.46 16.99 3.71
N PRO A 68 2.46 18.33 3.88
CA PRO A 68 1.97 18.95 5.10
C PRO A 68 0.45 18.96 5.22
N ALA A 69 -0.30 18.91 4.12
CA ALA A 69 -1.74 19.09 4.15
C ALA A 69 -2.47 17.79 4.49
N TRP A 70 -3.21 17.78 5.60
CA TRP A 70 -4.04 16.64 6.01
C TRP A 70 -4.98 16.18 4.88
N HIS A 71 -5.58 17.13 4.17
CA HIS A 71 -6.45 16.87 3.02
C HIS A 71 -5.84 15.88 2.01
N ARG A 72 -4.53 15.99 1.71
CA ARG A 72 -3.84 15.17 0.70
C ARG A 72 -3.32 13.82 1.22
N ILE A 73 -3.32 13.63 2.54
CA ILE A 73 -2.81 12.41 3.19
C ILE A 73 -3.85 11.67 4.02
N ARG A 74 -5.05 12.23 4.24
CA ARG A 74 -6.08 11.60 5.09
C ARG A 74 -6.50 10.22 4.61
N TRP A 75 -6.40 9.97 3.30
CA TRP A 75 -6.66 8.67 2.68
C TRP A 75 -5.79 7.55 3.29
N ILE A 76 -4.58 7.87 3.76
CA ILE A 76 -3.64 6.90 4.33
C ILE A 76 -4.24 6.15 5.52
N TYR A 77 -5.00 6.86 6.36
CA TYR A 77 -5.31 6.41 7.72
C TYR A 77 -5.98 5.03 7.76
N TRP A 78 -7.13 4.87 7.11
CA TRP A 78 -7.93 3.65 7.23
C TRP A 78 -7.27 2.44 6.60
N GLY A 79 -6.77 2.56 5.37
CA GLY A 79 -6.10 1.42 4.73
C GLY A 79 -4.81 1.04 5.43
N ASN A 80 -4.12 1.99 6.07
CA ASN A 80 -2.93 1.66 6.85
C ASN A 80 -3.26 0.91 8.13
N LEU A 81 -4.33 1.28 8.84
CA LEU A 81 -4.81 0.52 10.01
C LEU A 81 -5.19 -0.91 9.64
N VAL A 82 -5.87 -1.10 8.49
CA VAL A 82 -6.21 -2.44 8.00
C VAL A 82 -4.96 -3.22 7.59
N PHE A 83 -4.02 -2.57 6.91
CA PHE A 83 -2.73 -3.16 6.52
C PHE A 83 -1.95 -3.63 7.75
N THR A 84 -1.64 -2.74 8.70
CA THR A 84 -0.86 -3.07 9.90
C THR A 84 -1.62 -4.02 10.81
N GLY A 85 -2.94 -3.88 10.92
CA GLY A 85 -3.78 -4.80 11.69
C GLY A 85 -3.77 -6.21 11.13
N THR A 86 -3.81 -6.36 9.80
CA THR A 86 -3.70 -7.67 9.14
C THR A 86 -2.32 -8.29 9.36
N LEU A 87 -1.25 -7.50 9.28
CA LEU A 87 0.11 -7.99 9.57
C LEU A 87 0.29 -8.40 11.03
N LEU A 88 -0.22 -7.62 11.98
CA LEU A 88 -0.21 -7.99 13.40
C LEU A 88 -1.01 -9.28 13.62
N LEU A 89 -2.21 -9.39 13.04
CA LEU A 89 -3.02 -10.60 13.13
C LEU A 89 -2.24 -11.82 12.60
N ALA A 90 -1.65 -11.72 11.41
CA ALA A 90 -0.82 -12.77 10.83
C ALA A 90 0.39 -13.13 11.72
N THR A 91 1.05 -12.12 12.27
CA THR A 91 2.22 -12.27 13.14
C THR A 91 1.87 -13.00 14.44
N PHE A 92 0.77 -12.61 15.10
CA PHE A 92 0.33 -13.29 16.33
C PHE A 92 -0.20 -14.69 16.06
N TRP A 93 -0.86 -14.90 14.92
CA TRP A 93 -1.40 -16.20 14.54
C TRP A 93 -0.29 -17.23 14.30
N HIS A 94 0.80 -16.81 13.66
CA HIS A 94 1.93 -17.68 13.27
C HIS A 94 3.19 -17.35 14.07
N MET A 95 3.03 -16.94 15.33
CA MET A 95 4.14 -16.52 16.17
C MET A 95 5.20 -17.62 16.31
N ASP A 96 4.81 -18.89 16.24
CA ASP A 96 5.68 -20.06 16.26
C ASP A 96 6.61 -20.18 15.04
N ALA A 97 6.23 -19.60 13.90
CA ALA A 97 7.02 -19.60 12.67
C ALA A 97 8.02 -18.44 12.59
N PHE A 98 7.98 -17.48 13.52
CA PHE A 98 8.88 -16.33 13.54
C PHE A 98 10.23 -16.68 14.18
N ASN A 99 11.29 -16.11 13.61
CA ASN A 99 12.65 -16.27 14.05
C ASN A 99 12.99 -15.31 15.21
N TRP A 100 12.42 -15.56 16.40
CA TRP A 100 12.57 -14.68 17.57
C TRP A 100 14.01 -14.54 18.09
N PHE A 101 14.97 -15.33 17.62
CA PHE A 101 16.39 -15.12 17.94
C PHE A 101 17.00 -13.94 17.17
N PHE A 102 16.39 -13.50 16.07
CA PHE A 102 16.89 -12.40 15.25
C PHE A 102 16.25 -11.06 15.61
N VAL A 103 17.05 -10.00 15.51
CA VAL A 103 16.59 -8.63 15.75
C VAL A 103 15.50 -8.21 14.75
N THR A 104 15.46 -8.79 13.56
CA THR A 104 14.48 -8.50 12.51
C THR A 104 13.06 -8.90 12.89
N ALA A 105 12.86 -10.00 13.63
CA ALA A 105 11.55 -10.39 14.15
C ALA A 105 11.00 -9.37 15.16
N HIS A 106 11.88 -8.85 16.03
CA HIS A 106 11.54 -7.81 16.98
C HIS A 106 11.27 -6.47 16.29
N LEU A 107 12.11 -6.08 15.34
CA LEU A 107 11.89 -4.88 14.53
C LEU A 107 10.57 -4.95 13.78
N TRP A 108 10.24 -6.11 13.19
CA TRP A 108 8.97 -6.35 12.51
C TRP A 108 7.79 -6.03 13.44
N ILE A 109 7.68 -6.70 14.59
CA ILE A 109 6.54 -6.49 15.49
C ILE A 109 6.50 -5.06 16.06
N ILE A 110 7.65 -4.47 16.40
CA ILE A 110 7.74 -3.09 16.88
C ILE A 110 7.20 -2.13 15.82
N LEU A 111 7.62 -2.27 14.56
CA LEU A 111 7.15 -1.41 13.47
C LEU A 111 5.64 -1.47 13.31
N TYR A 112 5.04 -2.67 13.32
CA TYR A 112 3.59 -2.83 13.13
C TYR A 112 2.75 -2.49 14.35
N ILE A 113 3.34 -2.40 15.56
CA ILE A 113 2.68 -1.82 16.74
C ILE A 113 2.79 -0.29 16.75
N VAL A 114 4.00 0.24 16.54
CA VAL A 114 4.28 1.68 16.63
C VAL A 114 3.60 2.46 15.52
N GLU A 115 3.51 1.90 14.32
CA GLU A 115 2.92 2.57 13.17
C GLU A 115 1.44 2.95 13.35
N PRO A 116 0.50 2.03 13.66
CA PRO A 116 -0.90 2.39 13.86
C PRO A 116 -1.07 3.35 15.03
N VAL A 117 -0.25 3.25 16.09
CA VAL A 117 -0.24 4.22 17.19
C VAL A 117 0.19 5.59 16.69
N THR A 118 1.23 5.66 15.86
CA THR A 118 1.72 6.93 15.28
C THR A 118 0.67 7.55 14.34
N MET A 119 -0.10 6.75 13.61
CA MET A 119 -1.20 7.22 12.77
C MET A 119 -2.28 7.97 13.57
N LEU A 120 -2.55 7.59 14.82
CA LEU A 120 -3.49 8.33 15.69
C LEU A 120 -3.05 9.79 15.90
N TYR A 121 -1.74 10.02 15.90
CA TYR A 121 -1.17 11.37 16.03
C TYR A 121 -1.08 12.13 14.71
N LEU A 122 -1.31 11.48 13.56
CA LEU A 122 -1.46 12.19 12.27
C LEU A 122 -2.80 12.91 12.16
N VAL A 123 -3.83 12.41 12.84
CA VAL A 123 -5.18 12.98 12.77
C VAL A 123 -5.17 14.38 13.41
N PRO A 124 -5.48 15.44 12.65
CA PRO A 124 -5.46 16.79 13.20
C PRO A 124 -6.53 16.98 14.27
N ARG A 125 -6.15 17.64 15.36
CA ARG A 125 -7.09 18.04 16.43
C ARG A 125 -7.79 19.37 16.12
N GLU A 126 -7.24 20.16 15.21
CA GLU A 126 -7.74 21.48 14.87
C GLU A 126 -8.79 21.38 13.75
N PRO A 127 -10.01 21.94 13.93
CA PRO A 127 -11.05 21.89 12.90
C PRO A 127 -10.64 22.49 11.55
N ALA A 128 -9.78 23.51 11.54
CA ALA A 128 -9.32 24.16 10.32
C ALA A 128 -8.61 23.20 9.34
N ALA A 129 -7.86 22.22 9.87
CA ALA A 129 -7.16 21.23 9.03
C ALA A 129 -8.12 20.25 8.32
N TRP A 130 -9.37 20.15 8.78
CA TRP A 130 -10.40 19.29 8.17
C TRP A 130 -11.17 19.98 7.04
N THR A 131 -11.20 21.31 7.05
CA THR A 131 -11.88 22.12 6.02
C THR A 131 -10.91 22.68 4.97
N GLU A 132 -9.61 22.68 5.25
CA GLU A 132 -8.59 23.13 4.31
C GLU A 132 -8.57 22.27 3.04
N VAL A 133 -8.74 22.92 1.88
CA VAL A 133 -8.52 22.34 0.56
C VAL A 133 -7.40 23.15 -0.10
N PRO A 134 -6.13 22.67 -0.08
CA PRO A 134 -4.98 23.50 -0.45
C PRO A 134 -5.02 24.00 -1.90
N THR A 135 -5.50 23.16 -2.81
CA THR A 135 -5.61 23.50 -4.23
C THR A 135 -6.79 22.75 -4.83
N PRO A 136 -8.01 23.33 -4.82
CA PRO A 136 -9.20 22.67 -5.34
C PRO A 136 -8.98 22.23 -6.80
N ARG A 137 -9.25 20.96 -7.08
CA ARG A 137 -9.13 20.37 -8.43
C ARG A 137 -10.46 19.85 -8.97
N GLY A 138 -11.54 20.08 -8.23
CA GLY A 138 -12.89 19.72 -8.63
C GLY A 138 -13.21 18.26 -8.37
N ALA A 139 -14.46 17.90 -8.66
CA ALA A 139 -15.00 16.61 -8.31
C ALA A 139 -14.31 15.44 -9.04
N ILE A 140 -14.22 14.32 -8.32
CA ILE A 140 -13.76 13.05 -8.89
C ILE A 140 -14.81 12.53 -9.86
N ARG A 141 -14.39 12.17 -11.07
CA ARG A 141 -15.29 11.65 -12.11
C ARG A 141 -15.98 10.35 -11.66
N PRO A 142 -17.28 10.15 -11.96
CA PRO A 142 -18.02 8.95 -11.56
C PRO A 142 -17.36 7.64 -12.01
N ALA A 143 -16.76 7.62 -13.21
CA ALA A 143 -16.07 6.44 -13.73
C ALA A 143 -14.87 6.02 -12.87
N LEU A 144 -14.10 6.98 -12.33
CA LEU A 144 -13.01 6.68 -11.39
C LEU A 144 -13.58 6.17 -10.06
N LYS A 145 -14.69 6.72 -9.55
CA LYS A 145 -15.34 6.19 -8.35
C LYS A 145 -15.78 4.73 -8.52
N TRP A 146 -16.39 4.39 -9.65
CA TRP A 146 -16.78 3.01 -9.95
C TRP A 146 -15.57 2.09 -10.10
N PHE A 147 -14.47 2.56 -10.70
CA PHE A 147 -13.22 1.81 -10.72
C PHE A 147 -12.68 1.54 -9.31
N LEU A 148 -12.65 2.54 -8.43
CA LEU A 148 -12.21 2.38 -7.04
C LEU A 148 -13.09 1.38 -6.26
N VAL A 149 -14.41 1.40 -6.50
CA VAL A 149 -15.33 0.41 -5.91
C VAL A 149 -15.03 -0.99 -6.45
N ALA A 150 -14.82 -1.15 -7.76
CA ALA A 150 -14.46 -2.44 -8.35
C ALA A 150 -13.12 -2.97 -7.83
N GLU A 151 -12.09 -2.11 -7.77
CA GLU A 151 -10.79 -2.41 -7.18
C GLU A 151 -10.95 -2.85 -5.72
N THR A 152 -11.75 -2.13 -4.94
CA THR A 152 -12.08 -2.51 -3.55
C THR A 152 -12.68 -3.90 -3.46
N CYS A 153 -13.71 -4.20 -4.25
CA CYS A 153 -14.36 -5.52 -4.22
C CYS A 153 -13.39 -6.63 -4.57
N ILE A 154 -12.61 -6.46 -5.65
CA ILE A 154 -11.64 -7.47 -6.10
C ILE A 154 -10.59 -7.71 -5.01
N LEU A 155 -9.93 -6.65 -4.53
CA LEU A 155 -8.85 -6.77 -3.57
C LEU A 155 -9.35 -7.28 -2.22
N LEU A 156 -10.54 -6.86 -1.78
CA LEU A 156 -11.17 -7.35 -0.56
C LEU A 156 -11.43 -8.86 -0.66
N THR A 157 -11.98 -9.34 -1.78
CA THR A 157 -12.23 -10.77 -1.99
C THR A 157 -10.93 -11.57 -1.91
N PHE A 158 -9.87 -11.17 -2.63
CA PHE A 158 -8.58 -11.88 -2.57
C PHE A 158 -7.94 -11.82 -1.18
N GLY A 159 -7.95 -10.65 -0.54
CA GLY A 159 -7.40 -10.49 0.81
C GLY A 159 -8.11 -11.36 1.84
N LEU A 160 -9.45 -11.40 1.81
CA LEU A 160 -10.22 -12.25 2.73
C LEU A 160 -9.98 -13.74 2.46
N LEU A 161 -9.90 -14.16 1.20
CA LEU A 161 -9.59 -15.55 0.86
C LEU A 161 -8.19 -15.96 1.38
N LEU A 162 -7.18 -15.09 1.22
CA LEU A 162 -5.84 -15.33 1.74
C LEU A 162 -5.81 -15.43 3.27
N VAL A 163 -6.61 -14.62 3.98
CA VAL A 163 -6.70 -14.66 5.45
C VAL A 163 -7.42 -15.91 5.94
N LEU A 164 -8.61 -16.19 5.38
CA LEU A 164 -9.55 -17.17 5.89
C LEU A 164 -9.26 -18.58 5.41
N ASN A 165 -8.80 -18.75 4.16
CA ASN A 165 -8.60 -20.05 3.55
C ASN A 165 -7.32 -20.10 2.69
N PRO A 166 -6.13 -19.98 3.31
CA PRO A 166 -4.86 -19.97 2.59
C PRO A 166 -4.60 -21.26 1.80
N GLN A 167 -5.10 -22.41 2.28
CA GLN A 167 -4.95 -23.70 1.59
C GLN A 167 -5.69 -23.74 0.25
N PHE A 168 -6.90 -23.15 0.20
CA PHE A 168 -7.64 -23.02 -1.05
C PHE A 168 -6.92 -22.11 -2.06
N VAL A 169 -6.30 -21.03 -1.55
CA VAL A 169 -5.60 -20.05 -2.37
C VAL A 169 -4.26 -20.57 -2.87
N ASP A 170 -3.48 -21.31 -2.07
CA ASP A 170 -2.19 -21.91 -2.47
C ASP A 170 -2.26 -22.68 -3.80
N LEU A 171 -3.34 -23.46 -3.98
CA LEU A 171 -3.57 -24.23 -5.21
C LEU A 171 -3.89 -23.37 -6.44
N ARG A 172 -4.25 -22.10 -6.24
CA ARG A 172 -4.72 -21.15 -7.28
C ARG A 172 -3.83 -19.92 -7.37
N TRP A 173 -2.88 -19.76 -6.47
CA TRP A 173 -1.97 -18.63 -6.48
C TRP A 173 -0.92 -18.84 -7.59
N PRO A 174 -0.44 -17.77 -8.23
CA PRO A 174 0.64 -17.83 -9.23
C PRO A 174 1.93 -18.54 -8.75
N TRP A 175 2.11 -18.71 -7.44
CA TRP A 175 3.20 -19.49 -6.84
C TRP A 175 2.75 -20.17 -5.55
N PRO A 176 3.46 -21.18 -5.04
CA PRO A 176 3.13 -21.82 -3.76
C PRO A 176 3.10 -20.82 -2.59
N LEU A 177 2.13 -20.95 -1.70
CA LEU A 177 1.99 -20.14 -0.49
C LEU A 177 1.85 -21.04 0.74
N ASN A 178 2.72 -20.83 1.73
CA ASN A 178 2.45 -21.33 3.07
C ASN A 178 1.39 -20.45 3.79
N PRO A 179 0.77 -20.94 4.87
CA PRO A 179 -0.28 -20.21 5.57
C PRO A 179 0.14 -18.87 6.20
N LEU A 180 1.41 -18.69 6.57
CA LEU A 180 1.93 -17.44 7.10
C LEU A 180 2.05 -16.41 5.97
N ASP A 181 2.78 -16.74 4.91
CA ASP A 181 3.01 -15.84 3.77
C ASP A 181 1.73 -15.45 3.07
N ALA A 182 0.76 -16.36 2.94
CA ALA A 182 -0.57 -16.01 2.43
C ALA A 182 -1.22 -14.88 3.24
N ARG A 183 -1.16 -14.95 4.58
CA ARG A 183 -1.75 -13.93 5.48
C ARG A 183 -0.95 -12.63 5.50
N ILE A 184 0.37 -12.71 5.36
CA ILE A 184 1.22 -11.52 5.21
C ILE A 184 0.91 -10.82 3.88
N ILE A 185 0.82 -11.57 2.78
CA ILE A 185 0.45 -11.04 1.46
C ILE A 185 -0.95 -10.42 1.51
N ALA A 186 -1.89 -11.03 2.24
CA ALA A 186 -3.25 -10.53 2.37
C ALA A 186 -3.32 -9.09 2.87
N ALA A 187 -2.36 -8.64 3.70
CA ALA A 187 -2.34 -7.28 4.20
C ALA A 187 -2.29 -6.25 3.07
N TRP A 188 -1.55 -6.50 1.99
CA TRP A 188 -1.48 -5.61 0.84
C TRP A 188 -2.83 -5.49 0.14
N PHE A 189 -3.53 -6.61 -0.01
CA PHE A 189 -4.85 -6.66 -0.62
C PHE A 189 -5.90 -5.97 0.25
N LEU A 190 -5.96 -6.28 1.55
CA LEU A 190 -6.92 -5.66 2.48
C LEU A 190 -6.63 -4.18 2.72
N GLY A 191 -5.35 -3.79 2.81
CA GLY A 191 -4.94 -2.40 2.91
C GLY A 191 -5.37 -1.58 1.69
N TRP A 192 -5.07 -2.07 0.48
CA TRP A 192 -5.52 -1.42 -0.75
C TRP A 192 -7.02 -1.44 -0.95
N ALA A 193 -7.72 -2.48 -0.51
CA ALA A 193 -9.19 -2.49 -0.51
C ALA A 193 -9.75 -1.35 0.36
N ALA A 194 -9.22 -1.16 1.57
CA ALA A 194 -9.64 -0.10 2.46
C ALA A 194 -9.21 1.30 1.95
N TRP A 195 -8.03 1.46 1.38
CA TRP A 195 -7.62 2.71 0.72
C TRP A 195 -8.54 3.04 -0.46
N ALA A 196 -8.73 2.12 -1.41
CA ALA A 196 -9.60 2.33 -2.57
C ALA A 196 -11.05 2.63 -2.16
N GLY A 197 -11.58 1.88 -1.19
CA GLY A 197 -12.95 2.05 -0.72
C GLY A 197 -13.17 3.40 -0.08
N THR A 198 -12.23 3.88 0.75
CA THR A 198 -12.32 5.20 1.36
C THR A 198 -12.11 6.33 0.35
N MET A 199 -11.21 6.16 -0.63
CA MET A 199 -11.02 7.12 -1.73
C MET A 199 -12.28 7.31 -2.58
N ALA A 200 -13.16 6.32 -2.71
CA ALA A 200 -14.41 6.45 -3.47
C ALA A 200 -15.35 7.55 -2.89
N PHE A 201 -15.22 7.86 -1.60
CA PHE A 201 -16.00 8.90 -0.91
C PHE A 201 -15.39 10.30 -1.02
N ALA A 202 -14.18 10.44 -1.57
CA ALA A 202 -13.55 11.73 -1.74
C ALA A 202 -14.38 12.67 -2.63
N THR A 203 -14.31 13.96 -2.32
CA THR A 203 -15.11 14.99 -2.98
C THR A 203 -14.30 15.88 -3.91
N ASP A 204 -13.00 16.03 -3.65
CA ASP A 204 -12.06 16.76 -4.51
C ASP A 204 -10.94 15.84 -4.99
N TRP A 205 -10.48 16.04 -6.23
CA TRP A 205 -9.39 15.26 -6.79
C TRP A 205 -8.07 15.44 -6.04
N ASP A 206 -7.77 16.64 -5.54
CA ASP A 206 -6.50 16.91 -4.85
C ASP A 206 -6.35 16.03 -3.59
N GLU A 207 -7.46 15.61 -2.98
CA GLU A 207 -7.53 14.73 -1.82
C GLU A 207 -6.87 13.37 -2.06
N ILE A 208 -7.13 12.75 -3.22
CA ILE A 208 -6.70 11.38 -3.53
C ILE A 208 -5.64 11.32 -4.64
N ARG A 209 -5.24 12.48 -5.18
CA ARG A 209 -4.26 12.55 -6.27
C ARG A 209 -2.94 11.89 -5.92
N LEU A 210 -2.43 12.09 -4.69
CA LEU A 210 -1.21 11.43 -4.22
C LEU A 210 -1.41 9.92 -4.04
N ALA A 211 -2.57 9.51 -3.53
CA ALA A 211 -2.93 8.11 -3.38
C ALA A 211 -2.94 7.37 -4.73
N ALA A 212 -3.53 7.98 -5.76
CA ALA A 212 -3.53 7.44 -7.11
C ALA A 212 -2.12 7.28 -7.69
N ARG A 213 -1.21 8.23 -7.44
CA ARG A 213 0.21 8.09 -7.83
C ARG A 213 0.89 6.92 -7.12
N LEU A 214 0.61 6.72 -5.84
CA LEU A 214 1.18 5.60 -5.09
C LEU A 214 0.57 4.24 -5.49
N ASN A 215 -0.70 4.22 -5.91
CA ASN A 215 -1.32 3.03 -6.51
C ASN A 215 -0.60 2.65 -7.81
N ILE A 216 -0.39 3.63 -8.69
CA ILE A 216 0.39 3.45 -9.92
C ILE A 216 1.83 3.02 -9.61
N LEU A 217 2.48 3.61 -8.59
CA LEU A 217 3.82 3.23 -8.17
C LEU A 217 3.87 1.75 -7.74
N PHE A 218 2.89 1.31 -6.94
CA PHE A 218 2.84 -0.07 -6.49
C PHE A 218 2.62 -1.04 -7.66
N GLY A 219 1.67 -0.72 -8.54
CA GLY A 219 1.42 -1.48 -9.76
C GLY A 219 2.65 -1.53 -10.69
N ALA A 220 3.31 -0.40 -10.89
CA ALA A 220 4.54 -0.31 -11.69
C ALA A 220 5.69 -1.09 -11.05
N ALA A 221 5.81 -1.10 -9.72
CA ALA A 221 6.79 -1.91 -9.02
C ALA A 221 6.55 -3.41 -9.27
N LEU A 222 5.30 -3.88 -9.15
CA LEU A 222 4.94 -5.26 -9.46
C LEU A 222 5.18 -5.61 -10.94
N ILE A 223 4.81 -4.74 -11.88
CA ILE A 223 5.11 -4.96 -13.30
C ILE A 223 6.63 -5.01 -13.54
N GLY A 224 7.40 -4.16 -12.86
CA GLY A 224 8.85 -4.20 -12.87
C GLY A 224 9.40 -5.55 -12.41
N THR A 225 8.80 -6.16 -11.38
CA THR A 225 9.23 -7.51 -10.94
C THR A 225 8.89 -8.59 -11.95
N PHE A 226 7.76 -8.49 -12.66
CA PHE A 226 7.40 -9.42 -13.73
C PHE A 226 8.44 -9.45 -14.84
N ILE A 227 8.96 -8.28 -15.19
CA ILE A 227 9.98 -8.14 -16.23
C ILE A 227 11.34 -8.64 -15.70
N ALA A 228 11.75 -8.17 -14.53
CA ALA A 228 13.07 -8.46 -13.97
C ALA A 228 13.25 -9.92 -13.53
N PHE A 229 12.16 -10.57 -13.09
CA PHE A 229 12.16 -11.93 -12.56
C PHE A 229 11.27 -12.87 -13.37
N PHE A 230 11.04 -12.57 -14.66
CA PHE A 230 10.15 -13.34 -15.53
C PHE A 230 10.43 -14.85 -15.50
N SER A 231 11.71 -15.24 -15.50
CA SER A 231 12.12 -16.65 -15.50
C SER A 231 11.84 -17.40 -14.18
N GLN A 232 11.49 -16.69 -13.10
CA GLN A 232 11.12 -17.29 -11.82
C GLN A 232 9.64 -17.69 -11.78
N PHE A 233 8.82 -17.17 -12.69
CA PHE A 233 7.40 -17.48 -12.76
C PHE A 233 7.15 -18.81 -13.47
N ASP A 234 6.28 -19.62 -12.88
CA ASP A 234 5.82 -20.87 -13.48
C ASP A 234 4.61 -20.62 -14.38
N PHE A 235 4.82 -20.65 -15.70
CA PHE A 235 3.77 -20.46 -16.70
C PHE A 235 2.95 -21.71 -16.98
N THR A 236 3.28 -22.86 -16.36
CA THR A 236 2.40 -24.04 -16.41
C THR A 236 1.15 -23.85 -15.54
N ARG A 237 1.24 -22.97 -14.53
CA ARG A 237 0.08 -22.50 -13.76
C ARG A 237 -0.74 -21.51 -14.58
N VAL A 238 -1.98 -21.88 -14.88
CA VAL A 238 -2.95 -21.02 -15.59
C VAL A 238 -3.16 -19.68 -14.88
N THR A 239 -2.98 -19.64 -13.56
CA THR A 239 -3.20 -18.44 -12.74
C THR A 239 -2.06 -17.42 -12.82
N THR A 240 -0.87 -17.79 -13.30
CA THR A 240 0.27 -16.88 -13.48
C THR A 240 -0.06 -15.76 -14.47
N GLY A 241 -0.55 -16.13 -15.66
CA GLY A 241 -0.95 -15.15 -16.68
C GLY A 241 -2.10 -14.28 -16.21
N ALA A 242 -3.08 -14.85 -15.52
CA ALA A 242 -4.23 -14.11 -14.97
C ALA A 242 -3.80 -13.09 -13.90
N TYR A 243 -2.86 -13.47 -13.02
CA TYR A 243 -2.30 -12.57 -12.01
C TYR A 243 -1.54 -11.40 -12.65
N MET A 244 -0.61 -11.68 -13.56
CA MET A 244 0.18 -10.64 -14.23
C MET A 244 -0.72 -9.71 -15.05
N GLY A 245 -1.65 -10.28 -15.82
CA GLY A 245 -2.64 -9.54 -16.60
C GLY A 245 -3.53 -8.67 -15.71
N GLY A 246 -4.01 -9.20 -14.58
CA GLY A 246 -4.82 -8.44 -13.61
C GLY A 246 -4.08 -7.23 -13.05
N VAL A 247 -2.82 -7.40 -12.63
CA VAL A 247 -1.98 -6.30 -12.14
C VAL A 247 -1.74 -5.25 -13.23
N VAL A 248 -1.41 -5.66 -14.46
CA VAL A 248 -1.22 -4.74 -15.59
C VAL A 248 -2.50 -3.95 -15.88
N VAL A 249 -3.64 -4.64 -15.98
CA VAL A 249 -4.94 -4.01 -16.28
C VAL A 249 -5.33 -3.01 -15.20
N LEU A 250 -5.26 -3.37 -13.91
CA LEU A 250 -5.58 -2.47 -12.81
C LEU A 250 -4.66 -1.24 -12.80
N THR A 251 -3.36 -1.44 -13.02
CA THR A 251 -2.37 -0.35 -13.04
C THR A 251 -2.61 0.61 -14.20
N LEU A 252 -2.82 0.09 -15.41
CA LEU A 252 -3.10 0.90 -16.60
C LEU A 252 -4.46 1.60 -16.50
N ALA A 253 -5.47 0.96 -15.90
CA ALA A 253 -6.76 1.58 -15.64
C ALA A 253 -6.62 2.76 -14.67
N MET A 254 -5.92 2.59 -13.54
CA MET A 254 -5.65 3.69 -12.60
C MET A 254 -4.85 4.80 -13.28
N PHE A 255 -3.82 4.48 -14.06
CA PHE A 255 -3.04 5.46 -14.83
C PHE A 255 -3.92 6.24 -15.81
N PHE A 256 -4.78 5.56 -16.56
CA PHE A 256 -5.73 6.18 -17.48
C PHE A 256 -6.67 7.14 -16.77
N PHE A 257 -7.28 6.73 -15.64
CA PHE A 257 -8.16 7.59 -14.87
C PHE A 257 -7.43 8.78 -14.26
N TYR A 258 -6.23 8.57 -13.72
CA TYR A 258 -5.35 9.64 -13.23
C TYR A 258 -5.08 10.68 -14.32
N TRP A 259 -4.65 10.22 -15.51
CA TRP A 259 -4.39 11.09 -16.67
C TRP A 259 -5.65 11.87 -17.10
N ARG A 260 -6.80 11.19 -17.14
CA ARG A 260 -8.08 11.80 -17.51
C ARG A 260 -8.51 12.86 -16.50
N GLN A 261 -8.24 12.65 -15.22
CA GLN A 261 -8.55 13.58 -14.14
C GLN A 261 -7.60 14.79 -14.14
N GLU A 262 -6.30 14.59 -14.38
CA GLU A 262 -5.32 15.68 -14.52
C GLU A 262 -5.61 16.60 -15.72
N ARG A 263 -6.25 16.08 -16.77
CA ARG A 263 -6.68 16.88 -17.94
C ARG A 263 -8.02 17.60 -17.75
N ALA A 264 -8.69 17.45 -16.60
CA ALA A 264 -9.92 18.18 -16.34
C ALA A 264 -9.63 19.70 -16.22
N PRO A 265 -10.49 20.58 -16.74
CA PRO A 265 -10.40 22.01 -16.46
C PRO A 265 -10.43 22.24 -14.94
N LEU A 266 -9.54 23.10 -14.46
CA LEU A 266 -9.57 23.50 -13.06
C LEU A 266 -10.85 24.28 -12.76
N PRO A 267 -11.44 24.14 -11.57
CA PRO A 267 -12.55 24.99 -11.17
C PRO A 267 -12.12 26.46 -11.20
N PRO A 268 -13.04 27.40 -11.49
CA PRO A 268 -12.73 28.83 -11.46
C PRO A 268 -12.15 29.19 -10.09
N GLN A 269 -11.02 29.89 -10.07
CA GLN A 269 -10.56 30.49 -8.82
C GLN A 269 -11.57 31.58 -8.48
N THR A 270 -12.30 31.42 -7.37
CA THR A 270 -12.99 32.54 -6.74
C THR A 270 -11.90 33.53 -6.34
N THR A 271 -11.67 34.53 -7.18
CA THR A 271 -10.97 35.75 -6.77
C THR A 271 -11.75 36.26 -5.58
N ALA A 272 -11.18 36.16 -4.38
CA ALA A 272 -11.63 36.96 -3.26
C ALA A 272 -11.43 38.41 -3.70
N SER A 273 -12.48 38.99 -4.28
CA SER A 273 -12.54 40.42 -4.51
C SER A 273 -12.41 41.07 -3.14
N GLU A 274 -11.39 41.90 -3.03
CA GLU A 274 -11.19 42.94 -2.04
C GLU A 274 -12.53 43.47 -1.51
N SER A 275 -12.75 43.33 -0.20
CA SER A 275 -13.71 44.13 0.57
C SER A 275 -13.07 44.49 1.89
#